data_AF-A0A8K0GER6-F1
#
_entry.id   AF-A0A8K0GER6-F1
#
_cell.length_a   1.000
_cell.length_b   1.000
_cell.length_c   1.000
_cell.angle_alpha   90.00
_cell.angle_beta   90.00
_cell.angle_gamma   90.00
#
_symmetry.space_group_name_H-M   'P 1'
#
loop_
_entity.id
_entity.type
_entity.pdbx_description
1 polymer ?
#
loop_
_entity_poly.entity_id
_entity_poly.type
_entity_poly.pdbx_seq_one_letter_code
_entity_poly.pdbx_strand_id
1 'polypeptide(L)'
;MSKFFNFNLPILAATAVGAVTILGMYLYRKSKRNSIPTEWKAVGKVKGLYMYPLKSGRRVELKTAHCTGYGIQLKAENGYPLKDRCLVVYKEGNKEFKTARTYPKMVLIEVTTVDPDTITINAPGMSTFNFNVSSLNNANKSDKISLWEDEKIFTTDCGDEAARWVSQYILDKPSGLRLGFHDGLPHHRRNIEGTHRQYFKFYPYLESSSTGLYSDLTSYLLINQSSVDELSTRIPASNITAHNFRPNILIEGEDLGPYDEDKWNWVKIGDVILQNVKACTRCILTTIDPETGIRATNNEPIKTLKTYRKVKDVAKINFEGDEPIMGIHLGLKCDGEIKAGDIVFVGKM
;
A
#
# COMPACT_ATOMS: atom_id res chain seq x y z
N MET A 1 23.87 -27.06 -55.07
CA MET A 1 24.93 -26.85 -54.07
C MET A 1 24.90 -25.40 -53.61
N SER A 2 24.92 -25.23 -52.28
CA SER A 2 24.81 -24.05 -51.42
C SER A 2 25.08 -22.64 -51.99
N LYS A 3 24.10 -21.74 -51.82
CA LYS A 3 24.36 -20.30 -51.65
C LYS A 3 24.71 -20.05 -50.17
N PHE A 4 25.99 -19.83 -49.90
CA PHE A 4 26.50 -19.46 -48.58
C PHE A 4 26.07 -18.02 -48.24
N PHE A 5 25.37 -17.84 -47.13
CA PHE A 5 25.19 -16.54 -46.48
C PHE A 5 26.54 -16.09 -45.90
N ASN A 6 27.24 -15.18 -46.57
CA ASN A 6 28.38 -14.46 -45.99
C ASN A 6 27.85 -13.44 -44.98
N PHE A 7 27.69 -13.86 -43.72
CA PHE A 7 27.52 -12.94 -42.61
C PHE A 7 28.87 -12.25 -42.33
N ASN A 8 28.90 -10.92 -42.44
CA ASN A 8 30.07 -10.10 -42.09
C ASN A 8 30.39 -10.27 -40.59
N LEU A 9 31.33 -11.15 -40.29
CA LEU A 9 31.87 -11.44 -38.95
C LEU A 9 32.23 -10.19 -38.12
N PRO A 10 32.85 -9.11 -38.67
CA PRO A 10 33.14 -7.91 -37.89
C PRO A 10 31.89 -7.11 -37.50
N ILE A 11 30.82 -7.14 -38.30
CA ILE A 11 29.54 -6.49 -37.97
C ILE A 11 28.85 -7.27 -36.84
N LEU A 12 28.90 -8.61 -36.87
CA LEU A 12 28.36 -9.46 -35.81
C LEU A 12 29.13 -9.28 -34.48
N ALA A 13 30.46 -9.13 -34.54
CA ALA A 13 31.28 -8.88 -33.36
C ALA A 13 31.05 -7.48 -32.77
N ALA A 14 30.94 -6.44 -33.61
CA ALA A 14 30.66 -5.08 -33.15
C ALA A 14 29.25 -4.95 -32.53
N THR A 15 28.24 -5.61 -33.10
CA THR A 15 26.88 -5.62 -32.53
C THR A 15 26.82 -6.40 -31.22
N ALA A 16 27.56 -7.52 -31.09
CA ALA A 16 27.67 -8.27 -29.84
C ALA A 16 28.34 -7.45 -28.72
N VAL A 17 29.46 -6.76 -29.00
CA VAL A 17 30.13 -5.89 -28.01
C VAL A 17 29.25 -4.72 -27.59
N GLY A 18 28.54 -4.09 -28.54
CA GLY A 18 27.57 -3.02 -28.26
C GLY A 18 26.43 -3.49 -27.36
N ALA A 19 25.83 -4.65 -27.65
CA ALA A 19 24.76 -5.24 -26.85
C ALA A 19 25.22 -5.61 -25.43
N VAL A 20 26.40 -6.20 -25.28
CA VAL A 20 27.00 -6.54 -23.97
C VAL A 20 27.29 -5.28 -23.17
N THR A 21 27.78 -4.21 -23.81
CA THR A 21 28.06 -2.93 -23.14
C THR A 21 26.77 -2.27 -22.64
N ILE A 22 25.72 -2.23 -23.48
CA ILE A 22 24.42 -1.69 -23.09
C ILE A 22 23.79 -2.50 -21.95
N LEU A 23 23.83 -3.84 -22.05
CA LEU A 23 23.33 -4.72 -21.00
C LEU A 23 24.14 -4.55 -19.70
N GLY A 24 25.47 -4.47 -19.78
CA GLY A 24 26.36 -4.22 -18.64
C GLY A 24 26.08 -2.88 -17.97
N MET A 25 25.91 -1.80 -18.74
CA MET A 25 25.51 -0.49 -18.22
C MET A 25 24.13 -0.51 -17.59
N TYR A 26 23.17 -1.22 -18.20
CA TYR A 26 21.83 -1.40 -17.65
C TYR A 26 21.86 -2.15 -16.32
N LEU A 27 22.57 -3.28 -16.25
CA LEU A 27 22.71 -4.09 -15.04
C LEU A 27 23.46 -3.32 -13.94
N TYR A 28 24.52 -2.59 -14.29
CA TYR A 28 25.25 -1.74 -13.35
C TYR A 28 24.37 -0.61 -12.80
N ARG A 29 23.63 0.09 -13.66
CA ARG A 29 22.67 1.13 -13.23
C ARG A 29 21.58 0.54 -12.36
N LYS A 30 21.03 -0.62 -12.71
CA LYS A 30 20.02 -1.33 -11.91
C LYS A 30 20.57 -1.73 -10.54
N SER A 31 21.80 -2.25 -10.49
CA SER A 31 22.49 -2.63 -9.25
C SER A 31 22.75 -1.42 -8.35
N LYS A 32 23.41 -0.38 -8.87
CA LYS A 32 23.72 0.85 -8.13
C LYS A 32 22.46 1.58 -7.64
N ARG A 33 21.38 1.47 -8.38
CA ARG A 33 20.10 2.07 -8.02
C ARG A 33 19.44 1.39 -6.81
N ASN A 34 19.62 0.08 -6.68
CA ASN A 34 19.04 -0.71 -5.60
C ASN A 34 20.00 -0.89 -4.41
N SER A 35 21.20 -0.28 -4.47
CA SER A 35 22.14 -0.34 -3.35
C SER A 35 21.67 0.53 -2.20
N ILE A 36 21.56 -0.09 -1.02
CA ILE A 36 21.24 0.59 0.23
C ILE A 36 22.36 1.60 0.56
N PRO A 37 22.02 2.85 0.94
CA PRO A 37 23.01 3.86 1.32
C PRO A 37 23.83 3.44 2.55
N THR A 38 25.10 3.83 2.55
CA THR A 38 26.00 3.67 3.72
C THR A 38 25.92 4.86 4.67
N GLU A 39 25.57 6.05 4.16
CA GLU A 39 25.42 7.26 4.95
C GLU A 39 23.95 7.64 5.17
N TRP A 40 23.64 7.99 6.42
CA TRP A 40 22.28 8.27 6.88
C TRP A 40 22.24 9.61 7.61
N LYS A 41 21.20 10.41 7.34
CA LYS A 41 20.94 11.68 8.03
C LYS A 41 19.65 11.56 8.83
N ALA A 42 19.68 11.86 10.13
CA ALA A 42 18.47 11.96 10.94
C ALA A 42 17.61 13.15 10.49
N VAL A 43 16.30 12.96 10.38
CA VAL A 43 15.36 14.00 9.91
C VAL A 43 14.14 14.21 10.81
N GLY A 44 13.89 13.28 11.74
CA GLY A 44 12.74 13.34 12.62
C GLY A 44 12.56 12.04 13.38
N LYS A 45 11.33 11.79 13.83
CA LYS A 45 10.95 10.58 14.57
C LYS A 45 9.60 10.05 14.10
N VAL A 46 9.34 8.78 14.39
CA VAL A 46 8.02 8.17 14.20
C VAL A 46 7.06 8.80 15.21
N LYS A 47 6.02 9.45 14.71
CA LYS A 47 4.93 10.00 15.51
C LYS A 47 3.86 8.93 15.82
N GLY A 48 3.51 8.15 14.80
CA GLY A 48 2.43 7.16 14.90
C GLY A 48 2.57 6.03 13.90
N LEU A 49 2.06 4.86 14.28
CA LEU A 49 2.08 3.64 13.49
C LEU A 49 0.66 3.11 13.36
N TYR A 50 0.26 2.79 12.12
CA TYR A 50 -1.10 2.38 11.83
C TYR A 50 -1.15 1.18 10.88
N MET A 51 -2.02 0.24 11.20
CA MET A 51 -2.36 -0.89 10.35
C MET A 51 -3.83 -0.81 9.96
N TYR A 52 -4.19 -1.33 8.80
CA TYR A 52 -5.57 -1.39 8.32
C TYR A 52 -5.87 -2.82 7.84
N PRO A 53 -6.23 -3.75 8.73
CA PRO A 53 -6.37 -5.17 8.39
C PRO A 53 -7.38 -5.40 7.27
N LEU A 54 -8.51 -4.68 7.29
CA LEU A 54 -9.46 -4.66 6.20
C LEU A 54 -9.12 -3.56 5.20
N LYS A 55 -9.09 -3.89 3.90
CA LYS A 55 -9.00 -2.92 2.82
C LYS A 55 -10.17 -1.93 2.93
N SER A 56 -9.85 -0.65 3.12
CA SER A 56 -10.81 0.44 3.41
C SER A 56 -11.49 0.38 4.78
N GLY A 57 -11.08 -0.54 5.66
CA GLY A 57 -11.51 -0.64 7.05
C GLY A 57 -10.90 0.42 7.96
N ARG A 58 -11.28 0.36 9.23
CA ARG A 58 -10.77 1.19 10.32
C ARG A 58 -9.28 0.95 10.55
N ARG A 59 -8.59 1.97 11.08
CA ARG A 59 -7.18 1.85 11.51
C ARG A 59 -7.09 1.09 12.82
N VAL A 60 -5.99 0.37 13.00
CA VAL A 60 -5.48 -0.10 14.29
C VAL A 60 -4.24 0.73 14.59
N GLU A 61 -4.25 1.43 15.72
CA GLU A 61 -3.10 2.22 16.18
C GLU A 61 -2.14 1.34 16.99
N LEU A 62 -0.84 1.49 16.72
CA LEU A 62 0.18 0.60 17.20
C LEU A 62 1.25 1.34 18.00
N LYS A 63 1.71 0.71 19.08
CA LYS A 63 2.90 1.17 19.82
C LYS A 63 4.18 0.68 19.13
N THR A 64 4.15 -0.56 18.66
CA THR A 64 5.23 -1.21 17.93
C THR A 64 4.66 -1.90 16.69
N ALA A 65 5.45 -2.02 15.63
CA ALA A 65 5.07 -2.66 14.38
C ALA A 65 6.20 -3.55 13.88
N HIS A 66 5.88 -4.81 13.59
CA HIS A 66 6.80 -5.68 12.86
C HIS A 66 6.63 -5.42 11.36
N CYS A 67 7.69 -4.92 10.72
CA CYS A 67 7.70 -4.57 9.31
C CYS A 67 8.10 -5.77 8.45
N THR A 68 7.15 -6.34 7.72
CA THR A 68 7.36 -7.47 6.81
C THR A 68 7.30 -7.04 5.34
N GLY A 69 7.71 -7.92 4.42
CA GLY A 69 7.59 -7.68 2.99
C GLY A 69 6.16 -7.49 2.48
N TYR A 70 5.13 -7.75 3.30
CA TYR A 70 3.71 -7.60 2.96
C TYR A 70 3.03 -6.40 3.65
N GLY A 71 3.77 -5.63 4.43
CA GLY A 71 3.27 -4.54 5.27
C GLY A 71 3.48 -4.84 6.76
N ILE A 72 2.89 -3.98 7.60
CA ILE A 72 2.91 -4.14 9.05
C ILE A 72 2.21 -5.44 9.45
N GLN A 73 2.81 -6.17 10.38
CA GLN A 73 2.21 -7.32 11.06
C GLN A 73 2.13 -7.05 12.56
N LEU A 74 1.00 -7.40 13.19
CA LEU A 74 0.90 -7.40 14.65
C LEU A 74 1.85 -8.45 15.23
N LYS A 75 2.64 -8.02 16.22
CA LYS A 75 3.30 -8.94 17.12
C LYS A 75 2.25 -9.42 18.11
N ALA A 76 1.78 -10.64 17.91
CA ALA A 76 0.71 -11.17 18.73
C ALA A 76 1.29 -12.16 19.75
N GLU A 77 1.34 -11.73 21.02
CA GLU A 77 1.72 -12.63 22.12
C GLU A 77 0.60 -13.63 22.42
N ASN A 78 -0.67 -13.20 22.27
CA ASN A 78 -1.87 -14.00 22.57
C ASN A 78 -2.96 -13.88 21.48
N GLY A 79 -2.63 -13.45 20.25
CA GLY A 79 -3.62 -13.16 19.19
C GLY A 79 -3.19 -13.68 17.83
N TYR A 80 -4.08 -13.68 16.85
CA TYR A 80 -3.69 -13.96 15.46
C TYR A 80 -2.80 -12.80 14.96
N PRO A 81 -1.66 -13.08 14.28
CA PRO A 81 -0.72 -12.04 13.86
C PRO A 81 -1.23 -11.34 12.59
N LEU A 82 -2.25 -10.48 12.75
CA LEU A 82 -2.88 -9.73 11.65
C LEU A 82 -1.84 -9.00 10.81
N LYS A 83 -2.05 -9.04 9.51
CA LYS A 83 -1.24 -8.32 8.53
C LYS A 83 -2.04 -7.17 7.95
N ASP A 84 -1.32 -6.15 7.54
CA ASP A 84 -1.88 -5.00 6.90
C ASP A 84 -2.63 -5.36 5.60
N ARG A 85 -3.88 -4.92 5.48
CA ARG A 85 -4.78 -5.21 4.35
C ARG A 85 -4.87 -6.72 4.02
N CYS A 86 -4.93 -7.61 5.02
CA CYS A 86 -5.14 -9.05 4.84
C CYS A 86 -6.59 -9.45 4.56
N LEU A 87 -7.55 -8.54 4.74
CA LEU A 87 -8.96 -8.74 4.44
C LEU A 87 -9.44 -7.80 3.33
N VAL A 88 -10.42 -8.25 2.56
CA VAL A 88 -11.04 -7.47 1.47
C VAL A 88 -12.52 -7.81 1.32
N VAL A 89 -13.35 -6.81 1.07
CA VAL A 89 -14.75 -7.05 0.67
C VAL A 89 -14.82 -7.12 -0.84
N TYR A 90 -15.56 -8.08 -1.38
CA TYR A 90 -15.78 -8.23 -2.81
C TYR A 90 -17.23 -8.59 -3.15
N LYS A 91 -17.65 -8.36 -4.39
CA LYS A 91 -19.01 -8.67 -4.86
C LYS A 91 -19.14 -10.15 -5.20
N GLU A 92 -20.17 -10.81 -4.67
CA GLU A 92 -20.41 -12.25 -4.84
C GLU A 92 -20.43 -12.71 -6.31
N GLY A 93 -21.14 -11.97 -7.18
CA GLY A 93 -21.33 -12.41 -8.57
C GLY A 93 -20.10 -12.34 -9.46
N ASN A 94 -19.34 -11.23 -9.43
CA ASN A 94 -18.22 -10.99 -10.36
C ASN A 94 -16.85 -10.89 -9.68
N LYS A 95 -16.78 -11.12 -8.36
CA LYS A 95 -15.53 -11.08 -7.57
C LYS A 95 -14.78 -9.75 -7.63
N GLU A 96 -15.48 -8.68 -7.94
CA GLU A 96 -14.92 -7.33 -7.95
C GLU A 96 -14.79 -6.82 -6.51
N PHE A 97 -13.58 -6.44 -6.10
CA PHE A 97 -13.34 -5.82 -4.80
C PHE A 97 -14.16 -4.52 -4.62
N LYS A 98 -14.52 -4.22 -3.38
CA LYS A 98 -15.22 -2.99 -2.99
C LYS A 98 -14.40 -2.21 -1.98
N THR A 99 -14.57 -0.89 -2.02
CA THR A 99 -13.78 0.04 -1.21
C THR A 99 -14.65 1.14 -0.64
N ALA A 100 -14.10 1.92 0.29
CA ALA A 100 -14.77 3.09 0.85
C ALA A 100 -15.11 4.16 -0.22
N ARG A 101 -14.47 4.11 -1.41
CA ARG A 101 -14.89 4.95 -2.56
C ARG A 101 -16.33 4.66 -2.99
N THR A 102 -16.79 3.42 -2.83
CA THR A 102 -18.18 3.01 -3.12
C THR A 102 -19.02 3.02 -1.85
N TYR A 103 -18.48 2.51 -0.74
CA TYR A 103 -19.20 2.35 0.52
C TYR A 103 -18.45 3.01 1.69
N PRO A 104 -18.61 4.32 1.91
CA PRO A 104 -17.81 5.08 2.88
C PRO A 104 -17.79 4.50 4.30
N LYS A 105 -18.92 3.98 4.80
CA LYS A 105 -19.02 3.37 6.13
C LYS A 105 -18.12 2.16 6.37
N MET A 106 -17.50 1.58 5.33
CA MET A 106 -16.44 0.58 5.50
C MET A 106 -15.31 1.06 6.42
N VAL A 107 -15.02 2.37 6.46
CA VAL A 107 -13.95 2.93 7.34
C VAL A 107 -14.24 2.76 8.83
N LEU A 108 -15.47 2.40 9.20
CA LEU A 108 -15.91 2.14 10.57
C LEU A 108 -15.86 0.66 10.96
N ILE A 109 -15.50 -0.23 10.02
CA ILE A 109 -15.36 -1.65 10.30
C ILE A 109 -14.00 -1.87 10.97
N GLU A 110 -14.06 -2.28 12.23
CA GLU A 110 -12.93 -2.64 13.07
C GLU A 110 -12.58 -4.12 12.91
N VAL A 111 -11.29 -4.41 12.91
CA VAL A 111 -10.76 -5.77 12.88
C VAL A 111 -9.73 -5.91 13.98
N THR A 112 -9.97 -6.86 14.88
CA THR A 112 -9.12 -7.17 16.03
C THR A 112 -8.91 -8.69 16.12
N THR A 113 -8.16 -9.13 17.11
CA THR A 113 -7.97 -10.56 17.42
C THR A 113 -8.08 -10.76 18.91
N VAL A 114 -8.59 -11.93 19.31
CA VAL A 114 -8.83 -12.29 20.72
C VAL A 114 -8.00 -13.48 21.17
N ASP A 115 -7.61 -14.35 20.23
CA ASP A 115 -6.73 -15.49 20.45
C ASP A 115 -5.90 -15.78 19.17
N PRO A 116 -4.94 -16.72 19.19
CA PRO A 116 -4.06 -17.02 18.05
C PRO A 116 -4.72 -17.49 16.76
N ASP A 117 -6.01 -17.84 16.76
CA ASP A 117 -6.71 -18.38 15.59
C ASP A 117 -7.99 -17.60 15.21
N THR A 118 -8.51 -16.75 16.09
CA THR A 118 -9.74 -15.99 15.83
C THR A 118 -9.48 -14.55 15.39
N ILE A 119 -10.08 -14.17 14.25
CA ILE A 119 -10.25 -12.78 13.83
C ILE A 119 -11.64 -12.30 14.23
N THR A 120 -11.69 -11.12 14.83
CA THR A 120 -12.91 -10.44 15.27
C THR A 120 -13.20 -9.24 14.39
N ILE A 121 -14.46 -9.11 13.95
CA ILE A 121 -14.95 -7.96 13.18
C ILE A 121 -16.07 -7.27 13.97
N ASN A 122 -15.97 -5.95 14.07
CA ASN A 122 -16.95 -5.10 14.73
C ASN A 122 -17.31 -3.88 13.86
N ALA A 123 -18.54 -3.39 14.00
CA ALA A 123 -18.95 -2.13 13.41
C ALA A 123 -20.17 -1.55 14.15
N PRO A 124 -20.41 -0.22 14.10
CA PRO A 124 -21.55 0.41 14.76
C PRO A 124 -22.90 -0.23 14.39
N GLY A 125 -23.67 -0.61 15.41
CA GLY A 125 -25.01 -1.19 15.25
C GLY A 125 -25.05 -2.67 14.81
N MET A 126 -23.91 -3.36 14.74
CA MET A 126 -23.83 -4.78 14.44
C MET A 126 -23.41 -5.58 15.68
N SER A 127 -23.82 -6.84 15.75
CA SER A 127 -23.21 -7.79 16.68
C SER A 127 -21.77 -8.10 16.26
N THR A 128 -20.88 -8.31 17.22
CA THR A 128 -19.52 -8.76 16.97
C THR A 128 -19.53 -10.11 16.24
N PHE A 129 -18.71 -10.23 15.20
CA PHE A 129 -18.55 -11.46 14.43
C PHE A 129 -17.13 -12.00 14.58
N ASN A 130 -17.01 -13.30 14.84
CA ASN A 130 -15.74 -14.00 15.00
C ASN A 130 -15.66 -15.14 13.99
N PHE A 131 -14.48 -15.35 13.41
CA PHE A 131 -14.21 -16.52 12.59
C PHE A 131 -12.78 -17.02 12.79
N ASN A 132 -12.60 -18.34 12.67
CA ASN A 132 -11.31 -19.00 12.86
C ASN A 132 -10.55 -19.09 11.55
N VAL A 133 -9.29 -18.65 11.55
CA VAL A 133 -8.44 -18.67 10.36
C VAL A 133 -8.11 -20.10 9.95
N SER A 134 -7.87 -21.01 10.90
CA SER A 134 -7.64 -22.44 10.63
C SER A 134 -8.80 -23.09 9.87
N SER A 135 -10.03 -22.68 10.15
CA SER A 135 -11.24 -23.20 9.49
C SER A 135 -11.30 -22.81 8.00
N LEU A 136 -10.69 -21.68 7.63
CA LEU A 136 -10.64 -21.21 6.25
C LEU A 136 -9.71 -22.08 5.39
N ASN A 137 -8.60 -22.55 5.97
CA ASN A 137 -7.61 -23.36 5.26
C ASN A 137 -8.14 -24.75 4.88
N ASN A 138 -9.09 -25.29 5.67
CA ASN A 138 -9.66 -26.62 5.42
C ASN A 138 -10.80 -26.61 4.38
N ALA A 139 -11.32 -25.44 4.00
CA ALA A 139 -12.55 -25.34 3.24
C ALA A 139 -12.39 -25.46 1.71
N ASN A 140 -11.17 -25.51 1.15
CA ASN A 140 -10.91 -25.47 -0.30
C ASN A 140 -11.65 -24.33 -1.07
N LYS A 141 -12.05 -23.25 -0.38
CA LYS A 141 -12.71 -22.08 -0.97
C LYS A 141 -11.72 -20.97 -1.34
N SER A 142 -10.59 -21.36 -1.94
CA SER A 142 -9.63 -20.42 -2.50
C SER A 142 -10.06 -19.98 -3.89
N ASP A 143 -9.92 -18.71 -4.18
CA ASP A 143 -10.33 -18.09 -5.43
C ASP A 143 -9.35 -16.97 -5.83
N LYS A 144 -9.65 -16.30 -6.93
CA LYS A 144 -9.02 -15.03 -7.30
C LYS A 144 -10.08 -13.94 -7.41
N ILE A 145 -9.81 -12.80 -6.78
CA ILE A 145 -10.57 -11.56 -6.98
C ILE A 145 -9.82 -10.64 -7.92
N SER A 146 -10.55 -9.82 -8.68
CA SER A 146 -9.96 -8.77 -9.50
C SER A 146 -9.73 -7.53 -8.65
N LEU A 147 -8.49 -7.05 -8.58
CA LEU A 147 -8.14 -5.71 -8.12
C LEU A 147 -8.02 -4.74 -9.32
N TRP A 148 -7.39 -3.59 -9.11
CA TRP A 148 -7.09 -2.60 -10.15
C TRP A 148 -6.45 -3.23 -11.38
N GLU A 149 -6.82 -2.70 -12.55
CA GLU A 149 -6.28 -3.15 -13.85
C GLU A 149 -6.45 -4.67 -14.08
N ASP A 150 -7.52 -5.24 -13.53
CA ASP A 150 -7.87 -6.66 -13.54
C ASP A 150 -6.79 -7.60 -12.95
N GLU A 151 -5.95 -7.08 -12.04
CA GLU A 151 -4.97 -7.87 -11.32
C GLU A 151 -5.69 -8.98 -10.51
N LYS A 152 -5.43 -10.24 -10.84
CA LYS A 152 -6.03 -11.39 -10.15
C LYS A 152 -5.23 -11.73 -8.89
N ILE A 153 -5.80 -11.48 -7.72
CA ILE A 153 -5.16 -11.73 -6.42
C ILE A 153 -5.83 -12.90 -5.71
N PHE A 154 -5.00 -13.78 -5.13
CA PHE A 154 -5.46 -14.88 -4.29
C PHE A 154 -6.37 -14.38 -3.16
N THR A 155 -7.40 -15.16 -2.85
CA THR A 155 -8.24 -14.96 -1.68
C THR A 155 -8.79 -16.30 -1.21
N THR A 156 -8.95 -16.45 0.09
CA THR A 156 -9.81 -17.48 0.68
C THR A 156 -11.12 -16.82 1.11
N ASP A 157 -12.24 -17.39 0.71
CA ASP A 157 -13.55 -16.89 1.15
C ASP A 157 -13.79 -17.17 2.63
N CYS A 158 -14.25 -16.16 3.38
CA CYS A 158 -14.47 -16.27 4.83
C CYS A 158 -15.80 -16.95 5.22
N GLY A 159 -16.55 -17.50 4.26
CA GLY A 159 -17.80 -18.21 4.50
C GLY A 159 -19.04 -17.34 4.47
N ASP A 160 -20.20 -18.02 4.50
CA ASP A 160 -21.50 -17.37 4.27
C ASP A 160 -21.95 -16.51 5.46
N GLU A 161 -21.48 -16.80 6.67
CA GLU A 161 -21.74 -15.96 7.85
C GLU A 161 -20.99 -14.63 7.75
N ALA A 162 -19.71 -14.67 7.36
CA ALA A 162 -18.94 -13.46 7.10
C ALA A 162 -19.55 -12.65 5.95
N ALA A 163 -19.95 -13.31 4.86
CA ALA A 163 -20.63 -12.69 3.72
C ALA A 163 -21.95 -12.00 4.14
N ARG A 164 -22.77 -12.67 4.97
CA ARG A 164 -24.01 -12.10 5.52
C ARG A 164 -23.72 -10.90 6.40
N TRP A 165 -22.72 -10.98 7.27
CA TRP A 165 -22.35 -9.88 8.18
C TRP A 165 -21.92 -8.63 7.39
N VAL A 166 -21.00 -8.77 6.43
CA VAL A 166 -20.54 -7.63 5.63
C VAL A 166 -21.63 -7.10 4.70
N SER A 167 -22.47 -7.97 4.14
CA SER A 167 -23.61 -7.55 3.31
C SER A 167 -24.64 -6.78 4.14
N GLN A 168 -24.98 -7.25 5.33
CA GLN A 168 -25.93 -6.59 6.20
C GLN A 168 -25.39 -5.21 6.61
N TYR A 169 -24.16 -5.14 7.09
CA TYR A 169 -23.58 -3.86 7.50
C TYR A 169 -23.43 -2.89 6.31
N ILE A 170 -22.93 -3.35 5.16
CA ILE A 170 -22.59 -2.48 4.03
C ILE A 170 -23.80 -2.13 3.15
N LEU A 171 -24.64 -3.11 2.82
CA LEU A 171 -25.75 -2.96 1.87
C LEU A 171 -27.13 -2.86 2.52
N ASP A 172 -27.24 -3.16 3.82
CA ASP A 172 -28.53 -3.40 4.48
C ASP A 172 -29.33 -4.52 3.79
N LYS A 173 -28.62 -5.59 3.42
CA LYS A 173 -29.15 -6.77 2.71
C LYS A 173 -28.50 -8.04 3.22
N PRO A 174 -29.19 -9.20 3.15
CA PRO A 174 -28.64 -10.48 3.62
C PRO A 174 -27.49 -11.02 2.76
N SER A 175 -27.29 -10.51 1.54
CA SER A 175 -26.29 -11.00 0.58
C SER A 175 -25.87 -9.92 -0.43
N GLY A 176 -24.89 -10.26 -1.28
CA GLY A 176 -24.36 -9.43 -2.36
C GLY A 176 -22.88 -9.08 -2.22
N LEU A 177 -22.35 -9.13 -0.99
CA LEU A 177 -20.94 -8.97 -0.69
C LEU A 177 -20.40 -10.17 0.07
N ARG A 178 -19.11 -10.44 -0.13
CA ARG A 178 -18.36 -11.49 0.54
C ARG A 178 -17.08 -10.91 1.14
N LEU A 179 -16.53 -11.60 2.13
CA LEU A 179 -15.27 -11.25 2.78
C LEU A 179 -14.20 -12.24 2.34
N GLY A 180 -13.10 -11.71 1.81
CA GLY A 180 -11.93 -12.45 1.38
C GLY A 180 -10.77 -12.25 2.36
N PHE A 181 -9.99 -13.31 2.56
CA PHE A 181 -8.80 -13.35 3.41
C PHE A 181 -7.56 -13.76 2.61
N HIS A 182 -6.43 -13.11 2.88
CA HIS A 182 -5.14 -13.44 2.30
C HIS A 182 -4.18 -13.95 3.37
N ASP A 183 -3.65 -15.15 3.17
CA ASP A 183 -2.73 -15.82 4.10
C ASP A 183 -1.33 -15.15 4.23
N GLY A 184 -0.91 -14.48 3.15
CA GLY A 184 0.38 -13.83 3.04
C GLY A 184 1.52 -14.84 2.91
N LEU A 185 1.26 -15.96 2.23
CA LEU A 185 2.29 -16.94 1.87
C LEU A 185 3.09 -16.48 0.64
N PRO A 186 4.40 -16.81 0.55
CA PRO A 186 5.28 -16.41 -0.55
C PRO A 186 4.74 -16.71 -1.95
N HIS A 187 4.12 -17.87 -2.15
CA HIS A 187 3.60 -18.30 -3.46
C HIS A 187 2.30 -17.58 -3.87
N HIS A 188 1.62 -16.92 -2.93
CA HIS A 188 0.45 -16.06 -3.20
C HIS A 188 0.83 -14.58 -3.39
N ARG A 189 2.13 -14.26 -3.44
CA ARG A 189 2.61 -12.90 -3.71
C ARG A 189 2.06 -12.38 -5.04
N ARG A 190 1.68 -11.11 -5.05
CA ARG A 190 1.28 -10.38 -6.26
C ARG A 190 2.42 -10.31 -7.27
N ASN A 191 2.11 -10.60 -8.54
CA ASN A 191 3.03 -10.43 -9.65
C ASN A 191 2.60 -9.22 -10.49
N ILE A 192 3.10 -8.05 -10.10
CA ILE A 192 2.79 -6.79 -10.81
C ILE A 192 3.63 -6.60 -12.08
N GLU A 193 4.73 -7.35 -12.24
CA GLU A 193 5.53 -7.34 -13.47
C GLU A 193 4.74 -7.86 -14.68
N GLY A 194 3.78 -8.76 -14.45
CA GLY A 194 2.90 -9.27 -15.49
C GLY A 194 1.78 -8.30 -15.89
N THR A 195 1.12 -7.69 -14.88
CA THR A 195 -0.14 -6.95 -15.00
C THR A 195 0.05 -5.43 -15.10
N HIS A 196 1.05 -4.86 -14.44
CA HIS A 196 1.27 -3.41 -14.32
C HIS A 196 2.52 -2.94 -15.09
N ARG A 197 2.84 -3.57 -16.23
CA ARG A 197 4.09 -3.35 -16.99
C ARG A 197 4.40 -1.88 -17.30
N GLN A 198 3.36 -1.05 -17.50
CA GLN A 198 3.57 0.36 -17.80
C GLN A 198 4.14 1.14 -16.61
N TYR A 199 3.80 0.78 -15.37
CA TYR A 199 4.35 1.42 -14.16
C TYR A 199 5.87 1.31 -14.10
N PHE A 200 6.45 0.19 -14.53
CA PHE A 200 7.91 -0.02 -14.51
C PHE A 200 8.68 0.94 -15.42
N LYS A 201 8.01 1.57 -16.40
CA LYS A 201 8.61 2.61 -17.24
C LYS A 201 8.77 3.93 -16.48
N PHE A 202 7.85 4.22 -15.56
CA PHE A 202 7.78 5.50 -14.84
C PHE A 202 8.32 5.42 -13.41
N TYR A 203 8.27 4.23 -12.80
CA TYR A 203 8.62 3.96 -11.40
C TYR A 203 9.58 2.79 -11.32
N PRO A 204 10.84 2.98 -11.70
CA PRO A 204 11.70 1.83 -11.92
C PRO A 204 12.32 1.24 -10.64
N TYR A 205 11.86 1.71 -9.46
CA TYR A 205 12.11 1.14 -8.12
C TYR A 205 10.96 0.22 -7.68
N LEU A 206 9.85 0.23 -8.42
CA LEU A 206 8.72 -0.64 -8.14
C LEU A 206 9.11 -2.08 -8.47
N GLU A 207 8.87 -2.97 -7.52
CA GLU A 207 9.11 -4.40 -7.64
C GLU A 207 7.91 -5.15 -7.07
N SER A 208 7.70 -6.41 -7.47
CA SER A 208 6.67 -7.25 -6.85
C SER A 208 6.88 -7.42 -5.32
N SER A 209 8.13 -7.37 -4.86
CA SER A 209 8.52 -7.33 -3.44
C SER A 209 8.15 -6.02 -2.71
N SER A 210 7.76 -4.97 -3.45
CA SER A 210 7.30 -3.70 -2.85
C SER A 210 5.82 -3.74 -2.48
N THR A 211 5.03 -4.66 -3.04
CA THR A 211 3.56 -4.66 -2.90
C THR A 211 3.08 -5.18 -1.54
N GLY A 212 1.96 -4.66 -1.05
CA GLY A 212 1.25 -5.24 0.09
C GLY A 212 0.33 -6.39 -0.34
N LEU A 213 -0.48 -6.90 0.59
CA LEU A 213 -1.57 -7.86 0.29
C LEU A 213 -2.67 -7.18 -0.55
N TYR A 214 -3.78 -6.78 0.05
CA TYR A 214 -4.82 -6.01 -0.65
C TYR A 214 -4.58 -4.49 -0.64
N SER A 215 -3.35 -4.04 -0.40
CA SER A 215 -2.94 -2.64 -0.57
C SER A 215 -3.07 -2.19 -2.02
N ASP A 216 -3.32 -0.90 -2.27
CA ASP A 216 -3.49 -0.39 -3.65
C ASP A 216 -2.22 -0.59 -4.49
N LEU A 217 -1.05 -0.28 -3.92
CA LEU A 217 0.25 -0.51 -4.58
C LEU A 217 1.26 -1.14 -3.62
N THR A 218 1.89 -0.35 -2.74
CA THR A 218 3.00 -0.81 -1.88
C THR A 218 2.56 -1.28 -0.50
N SER A 219 3.48 -1.96 0.19
CA SER A 219 3.32 -2.43 1.57
C SER A 219 3.26 -1.32 2.61
N TYR A 220 3.88 -0.17 2.32
CA TYR A 220 3.96 0.95 3.25
C TYR A 220 3.61 2.27 2.57
N LEU A 221 2.89 3.10 3.32
CA LEU A 221 2.70 4.51 3.04
C LEU A 221 3.26 5.32 4.20
N LEU A 222 4.16 6.26 3.90
CA LEU A 222 4.67 7.22 4.87
C LEU A 222 4.10 8.61 4.56
N ILE A 223 3.77 9.35 5.61
CA ILE A 223 3.41 10.77 5.51
C ILE A 223 4.07 11.54 6.64
N ASN A 224 4.45 12.77 6.35
CA ASN A 224 4.95 13.72 7.33
C ASN A 224 3.78 14.51 7.93
N GLN A 225 3.77 14.69 9.25
CA GLN A 225 2.78 15.50 9.94
C GLN A 225 2.76 16.94 9.42
N SER A 226 3.92 17.58 9.20
CA SER A 226 3.95 18.97 8.75
C SER A 226 3.34 19.15 7.34
N SER A 227 3.35 18.11 6.50
CA SER A 227 2.61 18.08 5.22
C SER A 227 1.09 18.16 5.42
N VAL A 228 0.57 17.51 6.47
CA VAL A 228 -0.85 17.54 6.85
C VAL A 228 -1.22 18.88 7.45
N ASP A 229 -0.36 19.43 8.32
CA ASP A 229 -0.58 20.71 8.95
C ASP A 229 -0.62 21.84 7.91
N GLU A 230 0.33 21.83 6.97
CA GLU A 230 0.38 22.77 5.84
C GLU A 230 -0.83 22.67 4.90
N LEU A 231 -1.37 21.46 4.71
CA LEU A 231 -2.64 21.31 3.98
C LEU A 231 -3.80 21.93 4.77
N SER A 232 -3.83 21.71 6.09
CA SER A 232 -4.88 22.21 6.95
C SER A 232 -4.91 23.75 7.04
N THR A 233 -3.77 24.45 6.92
CA THR A 233 -3.75 25.92 6.84
C THR A 233 -4.46 26.47 5.60
N ARG A 234 -4.59 25.65 4.55
CA ARG A 234 -5.20 26.01 3.26
C ARG A 234 -6.69 25.69 3.18
N ILE A 235 -7.23 24.98 4.17
CA ILE A 235 -8.64 24.56 4.21
C ILE A 235 -9.33 25.29 5.38
N PRO A 236 -10.31 26.18 5.12
CA PRO A 236 -11.07 26.82 6.18
C PRO A 236 -11.78 25.81 7.09
N ALA A 237 -11.65 25.98 8.41
CA ALA A 237 -12.22 25.09 9.42
C ALA A 237 -11.89 23.59 9.19
N SER A 238 -10.67 23.30 8.74
CA SER A 238 -10.20 21.95 8.44
C SER A 238 -10.30 21.02 9.66
N ASN A 239 -10.94 19.87 9.47
CA ASN A 239 -10.86 18.71 10.37
C ASN A 239 -10.00 17.58 9.77
N ILE A 240 -9.21 17.88 8.73
CA ILE A 240 -8.39 16.89 8.03
C ILE A 240 -7.24 16.44 8.92
N THR A 241 -7.10 15.13 9.06
CA THR A 241 -6.00 14.50 9.81
C THR A 241 -5.15 13.64 8.88
N ALA A 242 -4.00 13.17 9.37
CA ALA A 242 -3.18 12.19 8.66
C ALA A 242 -3.99 10.93 8.31
N HIS A 243 -4.99 10.56 9.11
CA HIS A 243 -5.77 9.34 8.93
C HIS A 243 -6.66 9.37 7.69
N ASN A 244 -7.04 10.55 7.18
CA ASN A 244 -7.69 10.69 5.87
C ASN A 244 -6.83 10.11 4.74
N PHE A 245 -5.50 10.14 4.88
CA PHE A 245 -4.53 9.64 3.90
C PHE A 245 -4.09 8.20 4.14
N ARG A 246 -4.54 7.59 5.25
CA ARG A 246 -4.30 6.20 5.64
C ARG A 246 -2.83 5.74 5.67
N PRO A 247 -1.89 6.54 6.22
CA PRO A 247 -0.48 6.17 6.29
C PRO A 247 -0.29 4.94 7.20
N ASN A 248 0.75 4.16 6.93
CA ASN A 248 1.25 3.19 7.89
C ASN A 248 2.19 3.84 8.91
N ILE A 249 2.99 4.80 8.44
CA ILE A 249 4.01 5.49 9.23
C ILE A 249 3.73 6.99 9.14
N LEU A 250 3.44 7.61 10.27
CA LEU A 250 3.36 9.05 10.42
C LEU A 250 4.62 9.51 11.15
N ILE A 251 5.30 10.51 10.60
CA ILE A 251 6.53 11.06 11.16
C ILE A 251 6.39 12.53 11.50
N GLU A 252 7.25 13.04 12.36
CA GLU A 252 7.36 14.46 12.70
C GLU A 252 8.80 14.82 13.05
N GLY A 253 9.13 16.11 12.98
CA GLY A 253 10.44 16.64 13.36
C GLY A 253 10.47 18.16 13.22
N GLU A 254 11.26 18.84 14.05
CA GLU A 254 11.35 20.31 14.03
C GLU A 254 11.99 20.82 12.72
N ASP A 255 13.02 20.12 12.23
CA ASP A 255 13.69 20.43 10.96
C ASP A 255 12.98 19.81 9.74
N LEU A 256 11.79 19.21 9.94
CA LEU A 256 11.08 18.48 8.90
C LEU A 256 10.01 19.36 8.23
N GLY A 257 10.38 19.98 7.11
CA GLY A 257 9.49 20.86 6.36
C GLY A 257 8.33 20.11 5.69
N PRO A 258 7.20 20.79 5.41
CA PRO A 258 6.10 20.20 4.67
C PRO A 258 6.57 19.61 3.33
N TYR A 259 6.15 18.37 3.07
CA TYR A 259 6.42 17.61 1.85
C TYR A 259 7.89 17.22 1.62
N ASP A 260 8.77 17.37 2.61
CA ASP A 260 10.17 16.95 2.46
C ASP A 260 10.31 15.45 2.14
N GLU A 261 9.33 14.62 2.53
CA GLU A 261 9.28 13.20 2.21
C GLU A 261 9.31 12.91 0.71
N ASP A 262 8.84 13.84 -0.12
CA ASP A 262 8.81 13.69 -1.58
C ASP A 262 10.22 13.48 -2.18
N LYS A 263 11.26 13.99 -1.50
CA LYS A 263 12.65 14.05 -2.00
C LYS A 263 13.46 12.81 -1.62
N TRP A 264 12.95 11.94 -0.76
CA TRP A 264 13.73 10.84 -0.20
C TRP A 264 13.73 9.64 -1.11
N ASN A 265 14.89 9.06 -1.37
CA ASN A 265 15.01 7.78 -2.06
C ASN A 265 14.97 6.59 -1.07
N TRP A 266 15.44 6.82 0.15
CA TRP A 266 15.63 5.79 1.17
C TRP A 266 15.25 6.32 2.54
N VAL A 267 14.57 5.47 3.31
CA VAL A 267 14.17 5.74 4.70
C VAL A 267 14.64 4.59 5.57
N LYS A 268 15.26 4.90 6.71
CA LYS A 268 15.67 3.92 7.72
C LYS A 268 15.10 4.30 9.07
N ILE A 269 14.55 3.31 9.79
CA ILE A 269 13.98 3.45 11.13
C ILE A 269 14.38 2.19 11.91
N GLY A 270 15.25 2.33 12.93
CA GLY A 270 15.90 1.15 13.52
C GLY A 270 16.64 0.34 12.46
N ASP A 271 16.38 -0.96 12.38
CA ASP A 271 16.93 -1.87 11.35
C ASP A 271 16.08 -1.93 10.07
N VAL A 272 14.87 -1.37 10.10
CA VAL A 272 13.96 -1.36 8.96
C VAL A 272 14.47 -0.38 7.91
N ILE A 273 14.64 -0.86 6.68
CA ILE A 273 15.04 -0.05 5.52
C ILE A 273 13.97 -0.13 4.45
N LEU A 274 13.51 1.05 4.02
CA LEU A 274 12.45 1.25 3.06
C LEU A 274 13.00 2.05 1.86
N GLN A 275 12.63 1.64 0.65
CA GLN A 275 12.96 2.36 -0.58
C GLN A 275 11.72 3.10 -1.09
N ASN A 276 11.86 4.38 -1.43
CA ASN A 276 10.79 5.15 -2.05
C ASN A 276 10.58 4.69 -3.50
N VAL A 277 9.33 4.34 -3.79
CA VAL A 277 8.90 3.84 -5.09
C VAL A 277 8.27 4.95 -5.92
N LYS A 278 7.35 5.72 -5.31
CA LYS A 278 6.65 6.85 -5.94
C LYS A 278 5.93 7.70 -4.90
N ALA A 279 5.60 8.94 -5.27
CA ALA A 279 4.61 9.74 -4.53
C ALA A 279 3.23 9.05 -4.56
N CYS A 280 2.47 9.14 -3.47
CA CYS A 280 1.12 8.56 -3.40
C CYS A 280 0.09 9.53 -3.99
N THR A 281 -0.51 9.15 -5.12
CA THR A 281 -1.64 9.85 -5.71
C THR A 281 -2.87 9.68 -4.84
N ARG A 282 -3.60 10.77 -4.63
CA ARG A 282 -4.71 10.84 -3.68
C ARG A 282 -6.02 10.83 -4.44
N CYS A 283 -6.96 10.04 -3.95
CA CYS A 283 -8.27 9.86 -4.57
C CYS A 283 -9.39 10.28 -3.62
N ILE A 284 -10.63 10.21 -4.10
CA ILE A 284 -11.84 10.58 -3.35
C ILE A 284 -11.98 9.91 -1.97
N LEU A 285 -11.26 8.82 -1.70
CA LEU A 285 -11.27 8.20 -0.38
C LEU A 285 -10.85 9.19 0.73
N THR A 286 -9.92 10.11 0.46
CA THR A 286 -9.43 11.05 1.47
C THR A 286 -10.48 12.05 1.94
N THR A 287 -11.59 12.20 1.20
CA THR A 287 -12.71 13.08 1.56
C THR A 287 -13.70 12.42 2.51
N ILE A 288 -13.46 11.15 2.88
CA ILE A 288 -14.26 10.43 3.86
C ILE A 288 -13.64 10.64 5.23
N ASP A 289 -14.43 11.14 6.17
CA ASP A 289 -14.05 11.24 7.56
C ASP A 289 -13.83 9.83 8.13
N PRO A 290 -12.62 9.50 8.63
CA PRO A 290 -12.30 8.16 9.11
C PRO A 290 -13.01 7.80 10.42
N GLU A 291 -13.53 8.77 11.16
CA GLU A 291 -14.25 8.58 12.44
C GLU A 291 -15.75 8.41 12.23
N THR A 292 -16.33 9.09 11.24
CA THR A 292 -17.79 9.10 11.02
C THR A 292 -18.23 8.33 9.77
N GLY A 293 -17.31 8.04 8.85
CA GLY A 293 -17.63 7.43 7.56
C GLY A 293 -18.41 8.36 6.62
N ILE A 294 -18.58 9.64 6.97
CA ILE A 294 -19.29 10.62 6.17
C ILE A 294 -18.34 11.18 5.11
N ARG A 295 -18.80 11.22 3.86
CA ARG A 295 -18.06 11.86 2.77
C ARG A 295 -18.33 13.37 2.77
N ALA A 296 -17.26 14.16 2.74
CA ALA A 296 -17.35 15.60 2.61
C ALA A 296 -18.00 15.99 1.26
N THR A 297 -19.02 16.84 1.32
CA THR A 297 -19.77 17.31 0.13
C THR A 297 -19.00 18.35 -0.68
N ASN A 298 -18.03 19.02 -0.06
CA ASN A 298 -17.18 20.03 -0.68
C ASN A 298 -15.92 19.45 -1.38
N ASN A 299 -15.76 18.12 -1.39
CA ASN A 299 -14.61 17.40 -1.95
C ASN A 299 -13.25 17.73 -1.31
N GLU A 300 -13.21 18.28 -0.10
CA GLU A 300 -11.96 18.44 0.65
C GLU A 300 -11.49 17.09 1.22
N PRO A 301 -10.17 16.81 1.27
CA PRO A 301 -9.06 17.71 0.94
C PRO A 301 -8.61 17.67 -0.54
N ILE A 302 -9.21 16.81 -1.38
CA ILE A 302 -8.78 16.62 -2.78
C ILE A 302 -8.88 17.92 -3.57
N LYS A 303 -9.96 18.68 -3.37
CA LYS A 303 -10.16 19.98 -4.02
C LYS A 303 -8.98 20.92 -3.77
N THR A 304 -8.60 21.13 -2.51
CA THR A 304 -7.47 21.99 -2.17
C THR A 304 -6.14 21.42 -2.66
N LEU A 305 -5.89 20.13 -2.48
CA LEU A 305 -4.67 19.49 -2.96
C LEU A 305 -4.47 19.65 -4.48
N LYS A 306 -5.54 19.57 -5.29
CA LYS A 306 -5.47 19.76 -6.75
C LYS A 306 -5.00 21.17 -7.16
N THR A 307 -5.04 22.16 -6.27
CA THR A 307 -4.60 23.52 -6.59
C THR A 307 -3.08 23.70 -6.57
N TYR A 308 -2.34 22.88 -5.80
CA TYR A 308 -0.90 23.09 -5.58
C TYR A 308 -0.04 21.82 -5.51
N ARG A 309 -0.63 20.62 -5.38
CA ARG A 309 0.08 19.35 -5.17
C ARG A 309 -0.09 18.38 -6.33
N LYS A 310 0.21 18.81 -7.55
CA LYS A 310 0.12 17.95 -8.75
C LYS A 310 1.50 17.63 -9.31
N VAL A 311 1.63 16.43 -9.89
CA VAL A 311 2.84 16.05 -10.64
C VAL A 311 2.94 16.95 -11.86
N LYS A 312 4.15 17.42 -12.20
CA LYS A 312 4.39 18.30 -13.36
C LYS A 312 4.88 17.56 -14.61
N ASP A 313 5.30 16.31 -14.44
CA ASP A 313 5.77 15.45 -15.53
C ASP A 313 4.59 15.03 -16.41
N VAL A 314 4.53 15.58 -17.63
CA VAL A 314 3.45 15.37 -18.59
C VAL A 314 3.30 13.89 -18.95
N ALA A 315 4.39 13.14 -19.05
CA ALA A 315 4.32 11.72 -19.40
C ALA A 315 3.68 10.91 -18.28
N LYS A 316 3.96 11.26 -17.01
CA LYS A 316 3.30 10.66 -15.85
C LYS A 316 1.83 11.07 -15.74
N ILE A 317 1.51 12.34 -16.00
CA ILE A 317 0.12 12.83 -16.02
C ILE A 317 -0.71 12.08 -17.07
N ASN A 318 -0.18 11.90 -18.27
CA ASN A 318 -0.88 11.16 -19.33
C ASN A 318 -1.09 9.68 -18.98
N PHE A 319 -0.25 9.11 -18.10
CA PHE A 319 -0.33 7.72 -17.68
C PHE A 319 -1.25 7.51 -16.47
N GLU A 320 -1.07 8.27 -15.38
CA GLU A 320 -1.81 8.07 -14.11
C GLU A 320 -2.93 9.09 -13.87
N GLY A 321 -3.06 10.09 -14.74
CA GLY A 321 -3.96 11.22 -14.56
C GLY A 321 -3.34 12.38 -13.75
N ASP A 322 -4.13 13.44 -13.58
CA ASP A 322 -3.76 14.68 -12.90
C ASP A 322 -4.22 14.70 -11.43
N GLU A 323 -4.12 13.55 -10.76
CA GLU A 323 -4.48 13.41 -9.35
C GLU A 323 -3.39 14.01 -8.45
N PRO A 324 -3.77 14.66 -7.34
CA PRO A 324 -2.80 15.30 -6.48
C PRO A 324 -2.02 14.27 -5.67
N ILE A 325 -0.85 14.67 -5.19
CA ILE A 325 0.06 13.82 -4.43
C ILE A 325 0.26 14.31 -3.00
N MET A 326 0.38 13.35 -2.09
CA MET A 326 0.76 13.60 -0.70
C MET A 326 1.40 12.33 -0.17
N GLY A 327 2.41 12.35 0.69
CA GLY A 327 3.08 11.14 1.17
C GLY A 327 3.71 10.24 0.09
N ILE A 328 4.42 9.20 0.52
CA ILE A 328 5.25 8.37 -0.35
C ILE A 328 4.97 6.88 -0.18
N HIS A 329 4.92 6.17 -1.31
CA HIS A 329 4.86 4.72 -1.38
C HIS A 329 6.24 4.12 -1.16
N LEU A 330 6.35 3.23 -0.18
CA LEU A 330 7.60 2.62 0.23
C LEU A 330 7.55 1.10 0.09
N GLY A 331 8.62 0.52 -0.47
CA GLY A 331 8.87 -0.93 -0.50
C GLY A 331 9.92 -1.33 0.55
N LEU A 332 9.76 -2.50 1.17
CA LEU A 332 10.69 -3.00 2.17
C LEU A 332 11.96 -3.57 1.54
N LYS A 333 13.12 -3.29 2.15
CA LYS A 333 14.42 -3.87 1.80
C LYS A 333 15.08 -4.60 2.96
N CYS A 334 14.88 -4.14 4.20
CA CYS A 334 15.26 -4.85 5.42
C CYS A 334 14.07 -4.88 6.38
N ASP A 335 13.73 -6.07 6.89
CA ASP A 335 12.69 -6.26 7.90
C ASP A 335 13.18 -5.88 9.30
N GLY A 336 12.27 -5.85 10.25
CA GLY A 336 12.58 -5.46 11.63
C GLY A 336 11.37 -4.92 12.37
N GLU A 337 11.62 -4.47 13.59
CA GLU A 337 10.61 -3.86 14.46
C GLU A 337 10.85 -2.35 14.55
N ILE A 338 9.78 -1.57 14.49
CA ILE A 338 9.80 -0.12 14.75
C ILE A 338 8.76 0.25 15.79
N LYS A 339 8.96 1.37 16.47
CA LYS A 339 8.02 1.90 17.46
C LYS A 339 7.87 3.41 17.35
N ALA A 340 6.80 3.93 17.94
CA ALA A 340 6.64 5.37 18.10
C ALA A 340 7.83 5.95 18.89
N GLY A 341 8.36 7.09 18.43
CA GLY A 341 9.54 7.75 18.98
C GLY A 341 10.87 7.35 18.33
N ASP A 342 10.92 6.27 17.54
CA ASP A 342 12.16 5.89 16.85
C ASP A 342 12.62 6.98 15.87
N ILE A 343 13.92 7.21 15.81
CA ILE A 343 14.52 8.20 14.91
C ILE A 343 14.41 7.73 13.47
N VAL A 344 13.98 8.65 12.60
CA VAL A 344 13.86 8.45 11.16
C VAL A 344 15.10 9.03 10.50
N PHE A 345 15.75 8.21 9.70
CA PHE A 345 16.90 8.58 8.88
C PHE A 345 16.56 8.52 7.40
N VAL A 346 17.20 9.38 6.61
CA VAL A 346 17.16 9.34 5.14
C VAL A 346 18.55 9.10 4.58
N GLY A 347 18.62 8.32 3.50
CA GLY A 347 19.87 8.05 2.82
C GLY A 347 20.42 9.32 2.15
N LYS A 348 21.70 9.61 2.34
CA LYS A 348 22.36 10.67 1.56
C LYS A 348 22.52 10.21 0.11
N MET A 349 22.30 11.13 -0.83
CA MET A 349 22.46 10.89 -2.27
C MET A 349 23.93 10.84 -2.68
#